data_AF-A0A1D7QCZ6-F1
#
_entry.id   AF-A0A1D7QCZ6-F1
#
_cell.length_a   1.000
_cell.length_b   1.000
_cell.length_c   1.000
_cell.angle_alpha   90.00
_cell.angle_beta   90.00
_cell.angle_gamma   90.00
#
_symmetry.space_group_name_H-M   'P 1'
#
loop_
_entity.id
_entity.type
_entity.pdbx_description
1 polymer ?
#
loop_
_entity_poly.entity_id
_entity_poly.type
_entity_poly.pdbx_seq_one_letter_code
_entity_poly.pdbx_strand_id
1 'polypeptide(L)'
;MITDQIQVDYFKKIAKNQFATMILDDYDSEDSLIFLTDSIANIYKYLNYNGFQSVTIYLALDKAYYLSALGANPTTIYALENLTPLNGEKIVLEIKENGNIDVALEYELNLDVVRENALIYTFEKHNETERIYGKTDSKKLIPIPGADSHFAIQTFKKLDEALDYYKSKIARHSDCEILKNVWFDENQLFFKRAPEHRLRDSLTQYLKISLRNTEARPEQVVDRSHPVDIKITWSLVNRLALIEIKWLGKSLHRREKQFTQIYTDARALSGASQLANYLDENLKQAPTYVSKGYLVIFDARRALCNTNTVQLNQNNAMKYVNSEIQYEPEFHRNRTDFASPFRFFMEPKYLN
;
A
#
# COMPACT_ATOMS: atom_id res chain seq x y z
N MET A 1 0.90 -16.50 10.31
CA MET A 1 0.05 -16.14 11.46
C MET A 1 0.80 -15.36 12.53
N ILE A 2 1.92 -15.86 13.07
CA ILE A 2 2.53 -15.26 14.29
C ILE A 2 3.50 -14.10 13.99
N THR A 3 4.07 -13.97 12.79
CA THR A 3 5.25 -13.11 12.56
C THR A 3 5.00 -11.61 12.43
N ASP A 4 3.92 -11.14 11.80
CA ASP A 4 3.71 -9.68 11.63
C ASP A 4 3.16 -9.04 12.91
N GLN A 5 2.31 -9.75 13.66
CA GLN A 5 1.90 -9.31 15.00
C GLN A 5 3.10 -9.35 15.96
N ILE A 6 3.95 -10.39 15.91
CA ILE A 6 5.23 -10.39 16.65
C ILE A 6 6.08 -9.19 16.27
N GLN A 7 6.15 -8.86 14.98
CA GLN A 7 6.95 -7.73 14.52
C GLN A 7 6.42 -6.41 15.06
N VAL A 8 5.10 -6.19 15.01
CA VAL A 8 4.47 -5.01 15.63
C VAL A 8 4.67 -5.02 17.14
N ASP A 9 4.51 -6.16 17.81
CA ASP A 9 4.73 -6.27 19.26
C ASP A 9 6.18 -5.97 19.63
N TYR A 10 7.14 -6.38 18.80
CA TYR A 10 8.55 -6.08 18.95
C TYR A 10 8.83 -4.58 18.74
N PHE A 11 8.29 -3.97 17.68
CA PHE A 11 8.44 -2.54 17.40
C PHE A 11 7.77 -1.68 18.47
N LYS A 12 6.58 -2.08 18.90
CA LYS A 12 5.85 -1.51 20.03
C LYS A 12 6.64 -1.67 21.32
N LYS A 13 7.36 -2.76 21.56
CA LYS A 13 8.24 -2.91 22.72
C LYS A 13 9.42 -1.93 22.67
N ILE A 14 10.02 -1.73 21.50
CA ILE A 14 11.06 -0.70 21.30
C ILE A 14 10.49 0.69 21.60
N ALA A 15 9.34 1.02 21.03
CA ALA A 15 8.65 2.28 21.29
C ALA A 15 8.33 2.42 22.78
N LYS A 16 7.67 1.43 23.41
CA LYS A 16 7.38 1.40 24.86
C LYS A 16 8.61 1.67 25.70
N ASN A 17 9.76 1.05 25.41
CA ASN A 17 10.99 1.33 26.14
C ASN A 17 11.44 2.79 25.98
N GLN A 18 11.31 3.37 24.79
CA GLN A 18 11.61 4.79 24.55
C GLN A 18 10.61 5.74 25.23
N PHE A 19 9.34 5.34 25.33
CA PHE A 19 8.29 6.07 26.06
C PHE A 19 8.47 5.97 27.57
N ALA A 20 8.75 4.78 28.11
CA ALA A 20 8.86 4.53 29.55
C ALA A 20 9.95 5.38 30.17
N THR A 21 11.09 5.54 29.49
CA THR A 21 12.18 6.44 29.92
C THR A 21 11.78 7.91 30.02
N MET A 22 10.65 8.32 29.45
CA MET A 22 10.19 9.72 29.45
C MET A 22 8.95 9.89 30.33
N ILE A 23 8.03 8.93 30.31
CA ILE A 23 6.72 9.05 30.95
C ILE A 23 6.75 8.63 32.43
N LEU A 24 7.60 7.67 32.81
CA LEU A 24 7.74 7.29 34.22
C LEU A 24 8.28 8.45 35.06
N ASP A 25 9.16 9.27 34.49
CA ASP A 25 9.72 10.45 35.17
C ASP A 25 8.67 11.57 35.33
N ASP A 26 7.72 11.70 34.40
CA ASP A 26 6.77 12.82 34.34
C ASP A 26 5.38 12.52 34.94
N TYR A 27 4.91 11.27 34.90
CA TYR A 27 3.49 10.92 35.15
C TYR A 27 3.22 9.77 36.11
N ASP A 28 4.23 9.01 36.54
CA ASP A 28 4.10 7.85 37.44
C ASP A 28 2.94 6.89 37.09
N SER A 29 2.77 6.57 35.79
CA SER A 29 1.66 5.73 35.31
C SER A 29 2.06 4.83 34.13
N GLU A 30 2.63 3.67 34.46
CA GLU A 30 2.98 2.63 33.48
C GLU A 30 1.72 2.08 32.76
N ASP A 31 0.61 1.92 33.48
CA ASP A 31 -0.64 1.40 32.93
C ASP A 31 -1.21 2.30 31.84
N SER A 32 -1.18 3.62 32.05
CA SER A 32 -1.63 4.61 31.05
C SER A 32 -0.81 4.56 29.77
N LEU A 33 0.50 4.33 29.90
CA LEU A 33 1.39 4.16 28.75
C LEU A 33 1.08 2.88 27.97
N ILE A 34 0.90 1.77 28.68
CA ILE A 34 0.51 0.49 28.07
C ILE A 34 -0.82 0.68 27.33
N PHE A 35 -1.81 1.29 27.97
CA PHE A 35 -3.11 1.56 27.39
C PHE A 35 -3.03 2.43 26.13
N LEU A 36 -2.28 3.54 26.16
CA LEU A 36 -2.11 4.43 25.01
C LEU A 36 -1.47 3.70 23.83
N THR A 37 -0.34 3.02 24.04
CA THR A 37 0.39 2.35 22.95
C THR A 37 -0.38 1.17 22.35
N ASP A 38 -1.14 0.45 23.16
CA ASP A 38 -2.05 -0.60 22.71
C ASP A 38 -3.20 -0.01 21.88
N SER A 39 -3.73 1.14 22.29
CA SER A 39 -4.78 1.87 21.59
C SER A 39 -4.29 2.43 20.25
N ILE A 40 -3.09 3.02 20.17
CA ILE A 40 -2.51 3.52 18.90
C ILE A 40 -2.42 2.37 17.89
N ALA A 41 -1.89 1.22 18.30
CA ALA A 41 -1.78 0.05 17.42
C ALA A 41 -3.16 -0.42 16.91
N ASN A 42 -4.18 -0.41 17.77
CA ASN A 42 -5.54 -0.78 17.37
C ASN A 42 -6.21 0.27 16.46
N ILE A 43 -6.03 1.56 16.74
CA ILE A 43 -6.50 2.67 15.88
C ILE A 43 -5.91 2.52 14.47
N TYR A 44 -4.60 2.26 14.36
CA TYR A 44 -3.91 2.15 13.06
C TYR A 44 -4.33 0.93 12.23
N LYS A 45 -4.98 -0.08 12.84
CA LYS A 45 -5.59 -1.18 12.08
C LYS A 45 -6.75 -0.74 11.21
N TYR A 46 -7.40 0.38 11.56
CA TYR A 46 -8.62 0.88 10.91
C TYR A 46 -8.44 2.26 10.28
N LEU A 47 -7.73 3.17 10.95
CA LEU A 47 -7.42 4.50 10.45
C LEU A 47 -6.40 4.42 9.31
N ASN A 48 -6.69 5.11 8.20
CA ASN A 48 -5.70 5.38 7.15
C ASN A 48 -4.79 6.55 7.58
N TYR A 49 -3.95 6.36 8.59
CA TYR A 49 -3.13 7.44 9.17
C TYR A 49 -2.22 8.13 8.13
N ASN A 50 -1.70 7.38 7.15
CA ASN A 50 -0.92 7.92 6.02
C ASN A 50 -1.76 8.76 5.03
N GLY A 51 -3.09 8.77 5.17
CA GLY A 51 -3.98 9.67 4.45
C GLY A 51 -3.93 11.11 4.96
N PHE A 52 -3.58 11.30 6.24
CA PHE A 52 -3.51 12.60 6.90
C PHE A 52 -2.09 13.18 6.81
N GLN A 53 -1.97 14.52 6.87
CA GLN A 53 -0.69 15.20 7.05
C GLN A 53 -0.19 15.08 8.49
N SER A 54 -1.12 15.18 9.46
CA SER A 54 -0.83 15.05 10.88
C SER A 54 -1.89 14.21 11.59
N VAL A 55 -1.44 13.31 12.46
CA VAL A 55 -2.28 12.49 13.34
C VAL A 55 -1.80 12.69 14.77
N THR A 56 -2.67 13.19 15.63
CA THR A 56 -2.41 13.30 17.08
C THR A 56 -3.30 12.33 17.83
N ILE A 57 -2.72 11.47 18.66
CA ILE A 57 -3.44 10.54 19.52
C ILE A 57 -3.02 10.80 20.96
N TYR A 58 -3.98 11.02 21.85
CA TYR A 58 -3.65 11.28 23.24
C TYR A 58 -4.63 10.66 24.24
N LEU A 59 -4.14 10.50 25.46
CA LEU A 59 -4.89 10.09 26.65
C LEU A 59 -4.83 11.24 27.66
N ALA A 60 -5.97 11.89 27.92
CA ALA A 60 -6.09 12.90 28.95
C ALA A 60 -6.16 12.24 30.33
N LEU A 61 -5.34 12.73 31.27
CA LEU A 61 -5.33 12.29 32.68
C LEU A 61 -6.29 13.11 33.56
N ASP A 62 -6.73 14.27 33.07
CA ASP A 62 -7.72 15.13 33.71
C ASP A 62 -8.79 15.56 32.69
N LYS A 63 -10.06 15.58 33.14
CA LYS A 63 -11.23 15.95 32.34
C LYS A 63 -11.17 17.36 31.78
N ALA A 64 -10.43 18.27 32.41
CA ALA A 64 -10.21 19.63 31.91
C ALA A 64 -9.47 19.66 30.55
N TYR A 65 -8.77 18.57 30.21
CA TYR A 65 -8.02 18.42 28.96
C TYR A 65 -8.70 17.47 27.97
N TYR A 66 -9.96 17.12 28.23
CA TYR A 66 -10.78 16.41 27.26
C TYR A 66 -10.97 17.26 26.01
N LEU A 67 -11.01 16.63 24.85
CA LEU A 67 -11.09 17.30 23.55
C LEU A 67 -12.32 18.20 23.46
N SER A 68 -13.43 17.78 24.08
CA SER A 68 -14.64 18.58 24.24
C SER A 68 -14.46 19.81 25.14
N ALA A 69 -13.72 19.68 26.26
CA ALA A 69 -13.39 20.79 27.16
C ALA A 69 -12.43 21.80 26.52
N LEU A 70 -11.63 21.36 25.55
CA LEU A 70 -10.74 22.21 24.76
C LEU A 70 -11.46 22.96 23.61
N GLY A 71 -12.77 22.76 23.44
CA GLY A 71 -13.56 23.47 22.43
C GLY A 71 -13.54 22.85 21.03
N ALA A 72 -13.05 21.62 20.88
CA ALA A 72 -12.91 20.96 19.58
C ALA A 72 -14.22 20.36 19.02
N ASN A 73 -15.32 20.38 19.78
CA ASN A 73 -16.62 19.77 19.41
C ASN A 73 -16.49 18.35 18.81
N PRO A 74 -15.86 17.40 19.54
CA PRO A 74 -15.51 16.11 18.96
C PRO A 74 -16.73 15.24 18.64
N THR A 75 -16.55 14.33 17.71
CA THR A 75 -17.47 13.22 17.46
C THR A 75 -16.97 11.98 18.19
N THR A 76 -17.82 11.38 19.04
CA THR A 76 -17.48 10.13 19.72
C THR A 76 -17.67 8.94 18.79
N ILE A 77 -16.63 8.10 18.72
CA ILE A 77 -16.61 6.84 17.99
C ILE A 77 -16.65 5.69 18.99
N TYR A 78 -17.62 4.81 18.79
CA TYR A 78 -17.85 3.62 19.63
C TYR A 78 -17.30 2.32 19.03
N ALA A 79 -16.98 2.32 17.73
CA ALA A 79 -16.48 1.17 17.00
C ALA A 79 -15.32 1.61 16.10
N LEU A 80 -14.17 0.94 16.20
CA LEU A 80 -12.93 1.35 15.51
C LEU A 80 -13.07 1.34 13.98
N GLU A 81 -13.96 0.51 13.44
CA GLU A 81 -14.26 0.43 12.01
C GLU A 81 -14.77 1.77 11.45
N ASN A 82 -15.39 2.60 12.30
CA ASN A 82 -15.87 3.94 11.93
C ASN A 82 -14.74 4.96 11.78
N LEU A 83 -13.48 4.61 12.09
CA LEU A 83 -12.31 5.43 11.77
C LEU A 83 -11.94 5.35 10.28
N THR A 84 -12.33 4.28 9.59
CA THR A 84 -11.98 4.05 8.18
C THR A 84 -12.44 5.15 7.22
N PRO A 85 -13.70 5.60 7.25
CA PRO A 85 -14.19 6.60 6.30
C PRO A 85 -13.67 8.02 6.57
N LEU A 86 -12.99 8.25 7.70
CA LEU A 86 -12.50 9.56 8.07
C LEU A 86 -11.39 10.01 7.11
N ASN A 87 -11.49 11.27 6.68
CA ASN A 87 -10.52 11.92 5.80
C ASN A 87 -10.37 13.39 6.21
N GLY A 88 -9.24 13.98 5.85
CA GLY A 88 -8.84 15.34 6.22
C GLY A 88 -7.33 15.53 6.09
N GLU A 89 -6.85 16.74 6.34
CA GLU A 89 -5.44 17.02 6.48
C GLU A 89 -4.94 16.70 7.89
N LYS A 90 -5.75 17.00 8.92
CA LYS A 90 -5.37 16.79 10.33
C LYS A 90 -6.45 16.04 11.08
N ILE A 91 -6.03 15.15 11.99
CA ILE A 91 -6.94 14.43 12.89
C ILE A 91 -6.36 14.38 14.30
N VAL A 92 -7.21 14.66 15.28
CA VAL A 92 -6.92 14.52 16.71
C VAL A 92 -7.86 13.45 17.28
N LEU A 93 -7.30 12.45 17.94
CA LEU A 93 -8.02 11.38 18.59
C LEU A 93 -7.69 11.38 20.09
N GLU A 94 -8.72 11.57 20.90
CA GLU A 94 -8.63 11.38 22.34
C GLU A 94 -9.17 10.00 22.72
N ILE A 95 -8.34 9.20 23.38
CA ILE A 95 -8.74 7.88 23.88
C ILE A 95 -9.26 8.04 25.30
N LYS A 96 -10.44 7.48 25.58
CA LYS A 96 -11.03 7.44 26.92
C LYS A 96 -10.76 6.09 27.60
N GLU A 97 -10.72 6.07 28.92
CA GLU A 97 -10.52 4.84 29.71
C GLU A 97 -11.56 3.75 29.43
N ASN A 98 -12.77 4.14 29.04
CA ASN A 98 -13.85 3.21 28.68
C ASN A 98 -13.71 2.64 27.25
N GLY A 99 -12.64 2.99 26.53
CA GLY A 99 -12.37 2.55 25.16
C GLY A 99 -13.03 3.40 24.07
N ASN A 100 -13.87 4.39 24.42
CA ASN A 100 -14.41 5.32 23.44
C ASN A 100 -13.31 6.24 22.90
N ILE A 101 -13.49 6.71 21.66
CA ILE A 101 -12.56 7.66 21.03
C ILE A 101 -13.32 8.91 20.63
N ASP A 102 -12.91 10.05 21.16
CA ASP A 102 -13.40 11.35 20.70
C ASP A 102 -12.49 11.83 19.57
N VAL A 103 -13.08 12.21 18.43
CA VAL A 103 -12.34 12.61 17.23
C VAL A 103 -12.69 14.03 16.82
N ALA A 104 -11.67 14.81 16.49
CA ALA A 104 -11.80 16.11 15.84
C ALA A 104 -10.94 16.14 14.56
N LEU A 105 -11.56 16.55 13.45
CA LEU A 105 -10.89 16.78 12.17
C LEU A 105 -10.56 18.26 12.04
N GLU A 106 -9.44 18.58 11.40
CA GLU A 106 -8.98 19.95 11.15
C GLU A 106 -8.84 20.82 12.42
N TYR A 107 -8.69 20.17 13.58
CA TYR A 107 -8.49 20.84 14.85
C TYR A 107 -7.01 20.93 15.20
N GLU A 108 -6.56 22.14 15.57
CA GLU A 108 -5.20 22.37 16.02
C GLU A 108 -5.12 22.27 17.55
N LEU A 109 -4.60 21.13 18.02
CA LEU A 109 -4.39 20.91 19.45
C LEU A 109 -3.17 21.72 19.92
N ASN A 110 -3.36 22.58 20.93
CA ASN A 110 -2.25 23.22 21.61
C ASN A 110 -1.53 22.21 22.50
N LEU A 111 -0.46 21.61 21.98
CA LEU A 111 0.29 20.55 22.66
C LEU A 111 0.91 21.04 23.97
N ASP A 112 1.35 22.30 24.05
CA ASP A 112 1.99 22.85 25.26
C ASP A 112 1.02 22.92 26.44
N VAL A 113 -0.26 23.16 26.17
CA VAL A 113 -1.30 23.17 27.21
C VAL A 113 -1.67 21.73 27.60
N VAL A 114 -1.86 20.86 26.61
CA VAL A 114 -2.41 19.51 26.85
C VAL A 114 -1.39 18.59 27.49
N ARG A 115 -0.10 18.74 27.16
CA ARG A 115 0.99 17.90 27.69
C ARG A 115 1.26 18.10 29.17
N GLU A 116 0.57 18.97 29.89
CA GLU A 116 0.71 19.03 31.36
C GLU A 116 -0.05 17.88 32.05
N ASN A 117 -1.12 17.39 31.43
CA ASN A 117 -2.01 16.36 31.98
C ASN A 117 -2.46 15.36 30.91
N ALA A 118 -1.60 15.04 29.96
CA ALA A 118 -1.91 14.06 28.92
C ALA A 118 -0.67 13.36 28.38
N LEU A 119 -0.84 12.08 28.05
CA LEU A 119 0.13 11.33 27.27
C LEU A 119 -0.18 11.50 25.79
N ILE A 120 0.76 12.02 25.01
CA ILE A 120 0.54 12.39 23.61
C ILE A 120 1.51 11.66 22.69
N TYR A 121 0.98 11.15 21.59
CA TYR A 121 1.71 10.65 20.43
C TYR A 121 1.28 11.44 19.18
N THR A 122 2.24 11.74 18.31
CA THR A 122 1.97 12.38 17.02
C THR A 122 2.67 11.66 15.88
N PHE A 123 2.03 11.59 14.72
CA PHE A 123 2.62 11.20 13.45
C PHE A 123 2.50 12.34 12.44
N GLU A 124 3.63 12.72 11.83
CA GLU A 124 3.73 13.73 10.79
C GLU A 124 4.16 13.09 9.47
N LYS A 125 3.33 13.20 8.44
CA LYS A 125 3.54 12.51 7.16
C LYS A 125 4.73 13.04 6.37
N HIS A 126 4.92 14.36 6.34
CA HIS A 126 5.91 15.02 5.47
C HIS A 126 7.35 14.52 5.68
N ASN A 127 7.67 14.06 6.89
CA ASN A 127 8.97 13.56 7.29
C ASN A 127 8.88 12.17 7.94
N GLU A 128 7.73 11.49 7.80
CA GLU A 128 7.39 10.20 8.43
C GLU A 128 7.83 10.13 9.90
N THR A 129 7.60 11.22 10.65
CA THR A 129 8.12 11.37 11.99
C THR A 129 7.06 11.07 13.03
N GLU A 130 7.37 10.09 13.86
CA GLU A 130 6.62 9.77 15.07
C GLU A 130 7.27 10.46 16.28
N ARG A 131 6.48 11.14 17.11
CA ARG A 131 6.94 11.76 18.36
C ARG A 131 6.04 11.40 19.52
N ILE A 132 6.63 11.53 20.69
CA ILE A 132 5.95 11.41 21.97
C ILE A 132 6.25 12.63 22.82
N TYR A 133 5.30 13.04 23.65
CA TYR A 133 5.45 14.21 24.50
C TYR A 133 5.33 13.83 25.96
N GLY A 134 6.30 14.28 26.75
CA GLY A 134 6.22 14.37 28.20
C GLY A 134 5.74 15.76 28.61
N LYS A 135 5.77 16.06 29.91
CA LYS A 135 5.41 17.38 30.43
C LYS A 135 6.38 18.45 29.96
N THR A 136 7.68 18.13 30.00
CA THR A 136 8.74 19.13 29.76
C THR A 136 9.38 18.97 28.39
N ASP A 137 9.54 17.75 27.90
CA ASP A 137 10.25 17.44 26.65
C ASP A 137 9.42 16.58 25.68
N SER A 138 9.96 16.33 24.49
CA SER A 138 9.39 15.41 23.51
C SER A 138 10.49 14.61 22.82
N LYS A 139 10.21 13.33 22.56
CA LYS A 139 11.16 12.42 21.95
C LYS A 139 10.67 11.98 20.58
N LYS A 140 11.56 12.10 19.59
CA LYS A 140 11.34 11.51 18.26
C LYS A 140 11.62 10.02 18.32
N LEU A 141 10.71 9.19 17.84
CA LEU A 141 10.93 7.76 17.68
C LEU A 141 11.86 7.53 16.48
N ILE A 142 12.82 6.62 16.64
CA ILE A 142 13.78 6.30 15.59
C ILE A 142 13.06 5.47 14.51
N PRO A 143 12.99 5.93 13.25
CA PRO A 143 12.31 5.18 12.19
C PRO A 143 12.88 3.77 12.03
N ILE A 144 11.99 2.81 11.79
CA ILE A 144 12.38 1.41 11.58
C ILE A 144 12.47 1.15 10.07
N PRO A 145 13.64 0.71 9.54
CA PRO A 145 13.78 0.40 8.13
C PRO A 145 12.73 -0.60 7.64
N GLY A 146 12.03 -0.24 6.55
CA GLY A 146 11.00 -1.10 5.95
C GLY A 146 9.68 -1.16 6.72
N ALA A 147 9.46 -0.24 7.67
CA ALA A 147 8.18 -0.03 8.33
C ALA A 147 7.68 1.42 8.14
N ASP A 148 6.36 1.62 8.14
CA ASP A 148 5.72 2.95 8.09
C ASP A 148 5.51 3.57 9.48
N SER A 149 5.36 2.73 10.50
CA SER A 149 5.16 3.15 11.88
C SER A 149 5.53 2.01 12.82
N HIS A 150 5.91 2.35 14.05
CA HIS A 150 6.11 1.38 15.14
C HIS A 150 4.83 0.62 15.50
N PHE A 151 3.67 1.20 15.21
CA PHE A 151 2.36 0.71 15.66
C PHE A 151 1.51 0.12 14.53
N ALA A 152 1.94 0.27 13.28
CA ALA A 152 1.18 -0.20 12.13
C ALA A 152 1.64 -1.58 11.64
N ILE A 153 0.67 -2.42 11.24
CA ILE A 153 0.94 -3.61 10.44
C ILE A 153 1.32 -3.18 9.02
N GLN A 154 2.45 -3.69 8.53
CA GLN A 154 3.00 -3.32 7.24
C GLN A 154 2.19 -3.96 6.11
N THR A 155 1.55 -3.13 5.29
CA THR A 155 0.62 -3.58 4.24
C THR A 155 1.05 -3.10 2.85
N PHE A 156 0.59 -1.93 2.42
CA PHE A 156 0.86 -1.39 1.09
C PHE A 156 2.36 -1.24 0.80
N LYS A 157 3.17 -0.77 1.75
CA LYS A 157 4.63 -0.70 1.59
C LYS A 157 5.28 -2.05 1.29
N LYS A 158 4.84 -3.12 1.96
CA LYS A 158 5.36 -4.48 1.69
C LYS A 158 4.92 -4.99 0.33
N LEU A 159 3.73 -4.60 -0.12
CA LEU A 159 3.30 -4.89 -1.48
C LEU A 159 4.14 -4.11 -2.51
N ASP A 160 4.42 -2.82 -2.28
CA ASP A 160 5.28 -2.00 -3.12
C ASP A 160 6.68 -2.63 -3.26
N GLU A 161 7.31 -2.98 -2.12
CA GLU A 161 8.61 -3.66 -2.06
C GLU A 161 8.58 -5.02 -2.79
N ALA A 162 7.52 -5.81 -2.63
CA ALA A 162 7.36 -7.10 -3.29
C ALA A 162 7.22 -6.95 -4.81
N LEU A 163 6.46 -5.96 -5.28
CA LEU A 163 6.30 -5.68 -6.71
C LEU A 163 7.61 -5.21 -7.34
N ASP A 164 8.39 -4.36 -6.65
CA ASP A 164 9.70 -3.93 -7.11
C ASP A 164 10.74 -5.06 -7.14
N TYR A 165 10.70 -5.95 -6.14
CA TYR A 165 11.51 -7.15 -6.17
C TYR A 165 11.13 -8.06 -7.34
N TYR A 166 9.83 -8.34 -7.51
CA TYR A 166 9.34 -9.16 -8.62
C TYR A 166 9.73 -8.57 -9.97
N LYS A 167 9.56 -7.25 -10.15
CA LYS A 167 9.99 -6.49 -11.34
C LYS A 167 11.44 -6.78 -11.68
N SER A 168 12.33 -6.54 -10.71
CA SER A 168 13.78 -6.50 -10.94
C SER A 168 14.44 -7.88 -10.94
N LYS A 169 13.87 -8.87 -10.22
CA LYS A 169 14.49 -10.19 -10.00
C LYS A 169 13.77 -11.35 -10.66
N ILE A 170 12.51 -11.20 -11.09
CA ILE A 170 11.73 -12.32 -11.64
C ILE A 170 11.21 -11.97 -13.03
N ALA A 171 10.46 -10.87 -13.17
CA ALA A 171 9.84 -10.48 -14.42
C ALA A 171 10.86 -10.07 -15.48
N ARG A 172 11.90 -9.32 -15.09
CA ARG A 172 12.95 -8.80 -15.99
C ARG A 172 13.54 -9.87 -16.91
N HIS A 173 13.88 -11.04 -16.37
CA HIS A 173 14.51 -12.14 -17.12
C HIS A 173 13.60 -13.36 -17.30
N SER A 174 12.34 -13.25 -16.87
CA SER A 174 11.37 -14.36 -16.88
C SER A 174 11.88 -15.60 -16.15
N ASP A 175 12.41 -15.43 -14.94
CA ASP A 175 13.18 -16.48 -14.25
C ASP A 175 12.32 -17.61 -13.68
N CYS A 176 11.03 -17.37 -13.46
CA CYS A 176 10.11 -18.41 -12.98
C CYS A 176 9.54 -19.26 -14.13
N GLU A 177 9.14 -20.50 -13.80
CA GLU A 177 8.65 -21.47 -14.78
C GLU A 177 7.39 -21.00 -15.52
N ILE A 178 6.50 -20.28 -14.83
CA ILE A 178 5.27 -19.76 -15.46
C ILE A 178 5.62 -18.71 -16.53
N LEU A 179 6.54 -17.79 -16.24
CA LEU A 179 6.95 -16.76 -17.21
C LEU A 179 7.79 -17.32 -18.35
N LYS A 180 8.64 -18.33 -18.13
CA LYS A 180 9.32 -19.01 -19.25
C LYS A 180 8.33 -19.51 -20.29
N ASN A 181 7.15 -19.94 -19.85
CA ASN A 181 6.12 -20.49 -20.71
C ASN A 181 5.23 -19.44 -21.41
N VAL A 182 5.35 -18.13 -21.11
CA VAL A 182 4.58 -17.09 -21.83
C VAL A 182 5.18 -16.70 -23.18
N TRP A 183 6.46 -17.00 -23.41
CA TRP A 183 7.17 -16.62 -24.62
C TRP A 183 6.93 -17.58 -25.77
N PHE A 184 6.81 -17.02 -26.98
CA PHE A 184 6.65 -17.78 -28.21
C PHE A 184 7.93 -18.53 -28.60
N ASP A 185 9.07 -17.89 -28.35
CA ASP A 185 10.42 -18.32 -28.72
C ASP A 185 11.39 -18.16 -27.53
N GLU A 186 12.55 -18.81 -27.62
CA GLU A 186 13.59 -18.78 -26.58
C GLU A 186 14.27 -17.42 -26.44
N ASN A 187 14.23 -16.60 -27.50
CA ASN A 187 14.82 -15.27 -27.56
C ASN A 187 13.94 -14.20 -26.88
N GLN A 188 12.71 -14.55 -26.48
CA GLN A 188 11.78 -13.69 -25.75
C GLN A 188 11.45 -12.39 -26.50
N LEU A 189 11.17 -12.53 -27.79
CA LEU A 189 10.76 -11.40 -28.65
C LEU A 189 9.26 -11.18 -28.64
N PHE A 190 8.49 -12.26 -28.61
CA PHE A 190 7.03 -12.23 -28.70
C PHE A 190 6.39 -13.13 -27.66
N PHE A 191 5.23 -12.72 -27.13
CA PHE A 191 4.43 -13.61 -26.31
C PHE A 191 3.71 -14.66 -27.16
N LYS A 192 3.34 -15.78 -26.54
CA LYS A 192 2.30 -16.67 -27.07
C LYS A 192 0.96 -15.93 -27.02
N ARG A 193 0.01 -16.36 -27.86
CA ARG A 193 -1.39 -15.88 -27.83
C ARG A 193 -1.95 -15.92 -26.40
N ALA A 194 -2.61 -14.82 -26.01
CA ALA A 194 -3.29 -14.65 -24.72
C ALA A 194 -2.42 -15.00 -23.47
N PRO A 195 -1.34 -14.24 -23.21
CA PRO A 195 -0.42 -14.51 -22.09
C PRO A 195 -0.97 -14.11 -20.72
N GLU A 196 -2.01 -13.27 -20.68
CA GLU A 196 -2.52 -12.53 -19.51
C GLU A 196 -2.73 -13.40 -18.27
N HIS A 197 -3.45 -14.53 -18.38
CA HIS A 197 -3.67 -15.44 -17.24
C HIS A 197 -2.36 -15.98 -16.65
N ARG A 198 -1.35 -16.31 -17.47
CA ARG A 198 -0.06 -16.81 -16.97
C ARG A 198 0.75 -15.72 -16.29
N LEU A 199 0.71 -14.50 -16.84
CA LEU A 199 1.35 -13.33 -16.22
C LEU A 199 0.76 -13.08 -14.83
N ARG A 200 -0.58 -13.10 -14.73
CA ARG A 200 -1.32 -13.00 -13.48
C ARG A 200 -0.99 -14.13 -12.52
N ASP A 201 -1.01 -15.38 -12.97
CA ASP A 201 -0.75 -16.54 -12.12
C ASP A 201 0.67 -16.52 -11.57
N SER A 202 1.65 -16.10 -12.37
CA SER A 202 3.02 -15.93 -11.91
C SER A 202 3.14 -14.88 -10.81
N LEU A 203 2.52 -13.71 -10.99
CA LEU A 203 2.56 -12.66 -9.98
C LEU A 203 1.80 -13.10 -8.72
N THR A 204 0.62 -13.69 -8.88
CA THR A 204 -0.20 -14.21 -7.78
C THR A 204 0.58 -15.25 -6.96
N GLN A 205 1.25 -16.19 -7.61
CA GLN A 205 2.05 -17.21 -6.94
C GLN A 205 3.17 -16.57 -6.11
N TYR A 206 3.90 -15.62 -6.69
CA TYR A 206 4.96 -14.91 -5.98
C TYR A 206 4.42 -14.13 -4.77
N LEU A 207 3.31 -13.41 -4.94
CA LEU A 207 2.70 -12.60 -3.86
C LEU A 207 2.21 -13.48 -2.71
N LYS A 208 1.62 -14.66 -2.99
CA LYS A 208 1.22 -15.63 -1.97
C LYS A 208 2.39 -16.13 -1.12
N ILE A 209 3.58 -16.22 -1.70
CA ILE A 209 4.79 -16.70 -1.01
C ILE A 209 5.48 -15.55 -0.26
N SER A 210 5.48 -14.36 -0.85
CA SER A 210 6.30 -13.23 -0.38
C SER A 210 5.58 -12.38 0.66
N LEU A 211 4.25 -12.25 0.52
CA LEU A 211 3.43 -11.51 1.47
C LEU A 211 2.92 -12.44 2.57
N ARG A 212 2.89 -11.92 3.80
CA ARG A 212 2.47 -12.63 4.99
C ARG A 212 1.12 -12.12 5.46
N ASN A 213 0.33 -13.00 6.07
CA ASN A 213 -1.01 -12.70 6.59
C ASN A 213 -1.93 -12.02 5.55
N THR A 214 -1.66 -12.31 4.28
CA THR A 214 -2.41 -11.84 3.15
C THR A 214 -3.11 -12.99 2.47
N GLU A 215 -4.29 -12.73 1.96
CA GLU A 215 -4.96 -13.59 1.00
C GLU A 215 -4.90 -12.93 -0.38
N ALA A 216 -4.04 -13.43 -1.26
CA ALA A 216 -3.99 -13.03 -2.67
C ALA A 216 -4.85 -13.97 -3.51
N ARG A 217 -5.99 -13.48 -4.00
CA ARG A 217 -6.94 -14.24 -4.83
C ARG A 217 -6.94 -13.74 -6.27
N PRO A 218 -6.79 -14.63 -7.27
CA PRO A 218 -6.98 -14.25 -8.67
C PRO A 218 -8.48 -14.11 -9.01
N GLU A 219 -8.78 -13.35 -10.05
CA GLU A 219 -10.10 -13.25 -10.72
C GLU A 219 -11.27 -13.07 -9.74
N GLN A 220 -11.23 -12.01 -8.93
CA GLN A 220 -12.32 -11.72 -8.01
C GLN A 220 -13.34 -10.79 -8.67
N VAL A 221 -14.60 -11.21 -8.67
CA VAL A 221 -15.73 -10.39 -9.13
C VAL A 221 -15.88 -9.19 -8.18
N VAL A 222 -15.45 -8.01 -8.61
CA VAL A 222 -15.62 -6.74 -7.87
C VAL A 222 -16.86 -6.00 -8.38
N ASP A 223 -17.18 -6.13 -9.67
CA ASP A 223 -18.46 -5.72 -10.24
C ASP A 223 -19.11 -6.90 -11.00
N ARG A 224 -20.42 -6.81 -11.29
CA ARG A 224 -21.18 -7.90 -11.95
C ARG A 224 -20.75 -8.20 -13.39
N SER A 225 -19.82 -7.44 -13.97
CA SER A 225 -19.44 -7.49 -15.37
C SER A 225 -17.98 -7.94 -15.63
N HIS A 226 -17.02 -7.59 -14.76
CA HIS A 226 -15.61 -7.90 -14.96
C HIS A 226 -14.85 -8.12 -13.62
N PRO A 227 -14.15 -9.25 -13.45
CA PRO A 227 -13.32 -9.47 -12.27
C PRO A 227 -12.03 -8.65 -12.32
N VAL A 228 -11.53 -8.26 -11.14
CA VAL A 228 -10.17 -7.73 -10.97
C VAL A 228 -9.16 -8.88 -11.10
N ASP A 229 -7.98 -8.62 -11.67
CA ASP A 229 -6.98 -9.67 -11.86
C ASP A 229 -6.51 -10.28 -10.55
N ILE A 230 -6.12 -9.46 -9.56
CA ILE A 230 -5.71 -9.94 -8.24
C ILE A 230 -6.32 -9.03 -7.16
N LYS A 231 -6.96 -9.64 -6.16
CA LYS A 231 -7.35 -8.98 -4.92
C LYS A 231 -6.48 -9.47 -3.78
N ILE A 232 -5.95 -8.55 -2.98
CA ILE A 232 -5.18 -8.86 -1.77
C ILE A 232 -5.94 -8.30 -0.57
N THR A 233 -6.18 -9.12 0.43
CA THR A 233 -6.71 -8.70 1.73
C THR A 233 -5.74 -9.08 2.83
N TRP A 234 -5.59 -8.23 3.84
CA TRP A 234 -4.77 -8.53 5.02
C TRP A 234 -5.68 -8.98 6.17
N SER A 235 -5.40 -10.12 6.80
CA SER A 235 -6.32 -10.72 7.76
C SER A 235 -6.44 -9.98 9.11
N LEU A 236 -5.48 -9.12 9.44
CA LEU A 236 -5.37 -8.46 10.76
C LEU A 236 -5.70 -6.97 10.74
N VAL A 237 -5.99 -6.41 9.56
CA VAL A 237 -6.30 -4.99 9.35
C VAL A 237 -7.32 -4.85 8.22
N ASN A 238 -8.04 -3.74 8.16
CA ASN A 238 -9.03 -3.49 7.11
C ASN A 238 -8.38 -2.99 5.79
N ARG A 239 -7.25 -3.58 5.39
CA ARG A 239 -6.54 -3.19 4.16
C ARG A 239 -6.90 -4.12 3.01
N LEU A 240 -7.05 -3.53 1.84
CA LEU A 240 -7.35 -4.24 0.61
C LEU A 240 -6.57 -3.61 -0.55
N ALA A 241 -5.97 -4.45 -1.39
CA ALA A 241 -5.37 -3.99 -2.64
C ALA A 241 -6.04 -4.66 -3.84
N LEU A 242 -6.24 -3.88 -4.89
CA LEU A 242 -6.73 -4.32 -6.19
C LEU A 242 -5.61 -4.17 -7.21
N ILE A 243 -5.21 -5.25 -7.87
CA ILE A 243 -4.19 -5.23 -8.91
C ILE A 243 -4.84 -5.50 -10.25
N GLU A 244 -4.65 -4.58 -11.19
CA GLU A 244 -5.01 -4.73 -12.60
C GLU A 244 -3.75 -4.99 -13.41
N ILE A 245 -3.75 -6.02 -14.24
CA ILE A 245 -2.60 -6.45 -15.04
C ILE A 245 -2.88 -6.18 -16.50
N LYS A 246 -1.96 -5.49 -17.16
CA LYS A 246 -1.92 -5.38 -18.62
C LYS A 246 -0.57 -5.84 -19.14
N TRP A 247 -0.52 -6.16 -20.43
CA TRP A 247 0.72 -6.47 -21.12
C TRP A 247 0.84 -5.67 -22.42
N LEU A 248 2.07 -5.31 -22.76
CA LEU A 248 2.43 -4.56 -23.95
C LEU A 248 3.37 -5.38 -24.84
N GLY A 249 3.34 -5.11 -26.14
CA GLY A 249 4.14 -5.81 -27.12
C GLY A 249 3.28 -6.56 -28.12
N LYS A 250 3.82 -7.64 -28.68
CA LYS A 250 3.15 -8.43 -29.72
C LYS A 250 3.07 -9.88 -29.28
N SER A 251 1.97 -10.53 -29.62
CA SER A 251 1.79 -11.97 -29.44
C SER A 251 1.63 -12.69 -30.77
N LEU A 252 2.06 -13.95 -30.84
CA LEU A 252 2.01 -14.79 -32.03
C LEU A 252 1.21 -16.07 -31.82
N HIS A 253 0.55 -16.53 -32.89
CA HIS A 253 -0.03 -17.86 -32.97
C HIS A 253 0.98 -18.88 -33.51
N ARG A 254 1.18 -20.00 -32.81
CA ARG A 254 2.21 -21.02 -33.16
C ARG A 254 2.03 -21.63 -34.54
N ARG A 255 0.79 -21.80 -35.00
CA ARG A 255 0.49 -22.46 -36.29
C ARG A 255 0.57 -21.52 -37.49
N GLU A 256 0.17 -20.26 -37.31
CA GLU A 256 -0.05 -19.33 -38.43
C GLU A 256 1.07 -18.32 -38.61
N LYS A 257 1.98 -18.18 -37.62
CA LYS A 257 3.00 -17.10 -37.59
C LYS A 257 2.42 -15.72 -37.91
N GLN A 258 1.21 -15.45 -37.40
CA GLN A 258 0.55 -14.16 -37.49
C GLN A 258 0.47 -13.53 -36.11
N PHE A 259 0.55 -12.19 -36.08
CA PHE A 259 0.32 -11.45 -34.84
C PHE A 259 -1.14 -11.58 -34.42
N THR A 260 -1.38 -12.05 -33.19
CA THR A 260 -2.74 -12.17 -32.65
C THR A 260 -3.18 -10.93 -31.91
N GLN A 261 -2.24 -10.27 -31.21
CA GLN A 261 -2.48 -8.99 -30.54
C GLN A 261 -1.23 -8.12 -30.64
N ILE A 262 -1.45 -6.82 -30.74
CA ILE A 262 -0.42 -5.78 -30.70
C ILE A 262 -0.90 -4.72 -29.72
N TYR A 263 -0.28 -4.66 -28.55
CA TYR A 263 -0.65 -3.70 -27.51
C TYR A 263 0.44 -2.65 -27.30
N THR A 264 0.00 -1.40 -27.29
CA THR A 264 0.79 -0.18 -27.08
C THR A 264 0.33 0.49 -25.80
N ASP A 265 0.85 1.69 -25.50
CA ASP A 265 0.51 2.47 -24.32
C ASP A 265 -1.00 2.66 -24.11
N ALA A 266 -1.79 2.67 -25.19
CA ALA A 266 -3.25 2.70 -25.13
C ALA A 266 -3.85 1.57 -24.26
N ARG A 267 -3.23 0.39 -24.22
CA ARG A 267 -3.68 -0.73 -23.37
C ARG A 267 -3.43 -0.44 -21.88
N ALA A 268 -2.33 0.24 -21.55
CA ALA A 268 -2.03 0.65 -20.18
C ALA A 268 -2.99 1.77 -19.72
N LEU A 269 -3.27 2.75 -20.59
CA LEU A 269 -4.26 3.82 -20.33
C LEU A 269 -5.66 3.25 -20.05
N SER A 270 -6.08 2.27 -20.86
CA SER A 270 -7.34 1.56 -20.64
C SER A 270 -7.35 0.80 -19.30
N GLY A 271 -6.24 0.16 -18.92
CA GLY A 271 -6.10 -0.50 -17.62
C GLY A 271 -6.17 0.47 -16.44
N ALA A 272 -5.57 1.65 -16.56
CA ALA A 272 -5.65 2.69 -15.53
C ALA A 272 -7.10 3.14 -15.29
N SER A 273 -7.85 3.38 -16.37
CA SER A 273 -9.27 3.76 -16.29
C SER A 273 -10.13 2.64 -15.67
N GLN A 274 -9.87 1.39 -16.05
CA GLN A 274 -10.57 0.22 -15.52
C GLN A 274 -10.32 0.06 -14.00
N LEU A 275 -9.07 0.19 -13.57
CA LEU A 275 -8.71 0.12 -12.15
C LEU A 275 -9.34 1.25 -11.33
N ALA A 276 -9.40 2.47 -11.85
CA ALA A 276 -10.09 3.57 -11.19
C ALA A 276 -11.58 3.25 -10.95
N ASN A 277 -12.26 2.70 -11.95
CA ASN A 277 -13.65 2.27 -11.80
C ASN A 277 -13.81 1.16 -10.74
N TYR A 278 -12.89 0.20 -10.69
CA TYR A 278 -12.92 -0.84 -9.66
C TYR A 278 -12.75 -0.29 -8.25
N LEU A 279 -11.91 0.73 -8.06
CA LEU A 279 -11.77 1.39 -6.76
C LEU A 279 -13.05 2.09 -6.35
N ASP A 280 -13.70 2.80 -7.28
CA ASP A 280 -14.96 3.50 -7.03
C ASP A 280 -16.09 2.54 -6.66
N GLU A 281 -16.19 1.39 -7.33
CA GLU A 281 -17.17 0.35 -7.01
C GLU A 281 -16.85 -0.37 -5.69
N ASN A 282 -15.57 -0.67 -5.43
CA ASN A 282 -15.16 -1.30 -4.18
C ASN A 282 -15.42 -0.39 -2.98
N LEU A 283 -15.24 0.93 -3.10
CA LEU A 283 -15.57 1.88 -2.05
C LEU A 283 -17.06 1.82 -1.65
N LYS A 284 -17.97 1.60 -2.62
CA LYS A 284 -19.40 1.45 -2.36
C LYS A 284 -19.74 0.11 -1.69
N GLN A 285 -19.05 -0.97 -2.08
CA GLN A 285 -19.35 -2.32 -1.60
C GLN A 285 -18.66 -2.67 -0.28
N ALA A 286 -17.47 -2.10 -0.02
CA ALA A 286 -16.65 -2.37 1.14
C ALA A 286 -16.13 -1.06 1.77
N PRO A 287 -17.02 -0.16 2.21
CA PRO A 287 -16.65 1.17 2.73
C PRO A 287 -15.80 1.12 4.01
N THR A 288 -15.79 -0.03 4.70
CA THR A 288 -15.00 -0.27 5.91
C THR A 288 -13.57 -0.73 5.63
N TYR A 289 -13.15 -0.82 4.36
CA TYR A 289 -11.78 -1.13 3.96
C TYR A 289 -11.04 0.09 3.41
N VAL A 290 -9.83 0.31 3.89
CA VAL A 290 -8.87 1.19 3.21
C VAL A 290 -8.33 0.44 2.00
N SER A 291 -8.64 0.95 0.81
CA SER A 291 -8.34 0.29 -0.45
C SER A 291 -7.27 1.03 -1.24
N LYS A 292 -6.40 0.29 -1.94
CA LYS A 292 -5.39 0.87 -2.84
C LYS A 292 -5.29 0.07 -4.14
N GLY A 293 -5.32 0.75 -5.28
CA GLY A 293 -5.22 0.16 -6.61
C GLY A 293 -3.78 0.15 -7.12
N TYR A 294 -3.44 -0.91 -7.85
CA TYR A 294 -2.12 -1.14 -8.44
C TYR A 294 -2.27 -1.52 -9.91
N LEU A 295 -1.74 -0.69 -10.81
CA LEU A 295 -1.63 -1.04 -12.22
C LEU A 295 -0.27 -1.68 -12.49
N VAL A 296 -0.27 -2.93 -12.95
CA VAL A 296 0.95 -3.68 -13.32
C VAL A 296 1.00 -3.88 -14.83
N ILE A 297 2.12 -3.49 -15.43
CA ILE A 297 2.34 -3.58 -16.88
C ILE A 297 3.51 -4.51 -17.18
N PHE A 298 3.24 -5.68 -17.77
CA PHE A 298 4.28 -6.51 -18.36
C PHE A 298 4.64 -6.00 -19.76
N ASP A 299 5.82 -5.39 -19.91
CA ASP A 299 6.22 -4.74 -21.16
C ASP A 299 7.24 -5.57 -21.94
N ALA A 300 6.78 -6.17 -23.04
CA ALA A 300 7.60 -6.91 -23.99
C ALA A 300 7.72 -6.20 -25.35
N ARG A 301 7.50 -4.88 -25.41
CA ARG A 301 7.63 -4.14 -26.67
C ARG A 301 9.04 -4.19 -27.22
N ARG A 302 9.13 -4.34 -28.54
CA ARG A 302 10.36 -4.30 -29.34
C ARG A 302 10.13 -3.40 -30.55
N ALA A 303 11.17 -2.74 -31.02
CA ALA A 303 11.11 -1.91 -32.22
C ALA A 303 11.40 -2.72 -33.48
N LEU A 304 10.83 -2.29 -34.61
CA LEU A 304 11.19 -2.77 -35.96
C LEU A 304 11.14 -4.30 -36.12
N CYS A 305 10.24 -4.98 -35.40
CA CYS A 305 10.05 -6.42 -35.47
C CYS A 305 8.80 -6.80 -36.28
N ASN A 306 8.92 -7.86 -37.06
CA ASN A 306 7.85 -8.53 -37.82
C ASN A 306 7.75 -10.01 -37.43
N THR A 307 6.82 -10.75 -38.01
CA THR A 307 6.56 -12.16 -37.66
C THR A 307 7.71 -13.12 -37.97
N ASN A 308 8.68 -12.69 -38.78
CA ASN A 308 9.89 -13.46 -39.12
C ASN A 308 11.12 -13.03 -38.31
N THR A 309 10.99 -12.05 -37.41
CA THR A 309 12.09 -11.57 -36.59
C THR A 309 12.48 -12.64 -35.57
N VAL A 310 13.73 -13.11 -35.66
CA VAL A 310 14.32 -14.07 -34.71
C VAL A 310 15.34 -13.42 -33.77
N GLN A 311 15.93 -12.29 -34.16
CA GLN A 311 16.89 -11.52 -33.38
C GLN A 311 16.80 -10.05 -33.76
N LEU A 312 17.13 -9.15 -32.83
CA LEU A 312 17.23 -7.71 -33.03
C LEU A 312 18.59 -7.21 -32.53
N ASN A 313 19.06 -6.08 -33.06
CA ASN A 313 20.15 -5.36 -32.41
C ASN A 313 19.68 -4.77 -31.07
N GLN A 314 20.63 -4.44 -30.19
CA GLN A 314 20.33 -3.94 -28.85
C GLN A 314 19.42 -2.70 -28.85
N ASN A 315 19.64 -1.76 -29.77
CA ASN A 315 18.83 -0.54 -29.89
C ASN A 315 17.34 -0.84 -30.15
N ASN A 316 17.05 -1.77 -31.06
CA ASN A 316 15.68 -2.14 -31.38
C ASN A 316 15.04 -3.02 -30.30
N ALA A 317 15.83 -3.90 -29.70
CA ALA A 317 15.38 -4.83 -28.68
C ALA A 317 15.07 -4.13 -27.34
N MET A 318 15.88 -3.12 -26.99
CA MET A 318 15.80 -2.37 -25.73
C MET A 318 15.17 -0.98 -25.92
N LYS A 319 14.68 -0.61 -27.11
CA LYS A 319 14.16 0.74 -27.43
C LYS A 319 13.26 1.31 -26.34
N TYR A 320 12.41 0.47 -25.76
CA TYR A 320 11.40 0.90 -24.81
C TYR A 320 11.87 0.89 -23.36
N VAL A 321 13.04 0.36 -23.00
CA VAL A 321 13.44 0.15 -21.58
C VAL A 321 13.25 1.40 -20.72
N ASN A 322 13.65 2.57 -21.23
CA ASN A 322 13.53 3.86 -20.55
C ASN A 322 12.38 4.74 -21.09
N SER A 323 11.48 4.17 -21.90
CA SER A 323 10.30 4.87 -22.43
C SER A 323 9.11 4.67 -21.50
N GLU A 324 8.98 5.55 -20.51
CA GLU A 324 7.86 5.52 -19.56
C GLU A 324 6.54 5.92 -20.22
N ILE A 325 5.47 5.27 -19.76
CA ILE A 325 4.12 5.49 -20.25
C ILE A 325 3.58 6.80 -19.64
N GLN A 326 3.14 7.70 -20.49
CA GLN A 326 2.43 8.91 -20.04
C GLN A 326 0.96 8.56 -19.85
N TYR A 327 0.47 8.73 -18.62
CA TYR A 327 -0.91 8.39 -18.27
C TYR A 327 -1.78 9.64 -18.31
N GLU A 328 -2.92 9.56 -18.98
CA GLU A 328 -3.94 10.60 -18.95
C GLU A 328 -5.33 9.99 -18.81
N PRO A 329 -6.07 10.27 -17.71
CA PRO A 329 -5.67 11.09 -16.57
C PRO A 329 -4.52 10.48 -15.72
N GLU A 330 -3.74 11.32 -15.05
CA GLU A 330 -2.71 10.92 -14.08
C GLU A 330 -3.32 10.46 -12.73
N PHE A 331 -4.10 9.38 -12.72
CA PHE A 331 -4.79 8.90 -11.51
C PHE A 331 -3.87 8.72 -10.30
N HIS A 332 -2.65 8.22 -10.52
CA HIS A 332 -1.63 8.03 -9.48
C HIS A 332 -1.14 9.32 -8.80
N ARG A 333 -1.39 10.49 -9.39
CA ARG A 333 -1.10 11.80 -8.77
C ARG A 333 -2.36 12.42 -8.17
N ASN A 334 -3.49 12.19 -8.83
CA ASN A 334 -4.75 12.85 -8.51
C ASN A 334 -5.61 12.08 -7.50
N ARG A 335 -5.26 10.82 -7.20
CA ARG A 335 -5.97 9.96 -6.25
C ARG A 335 -5.00 9.36 -5.24
N THR A 336 -5.37 9.37 -3.97
CA THR A 336 -4.59 8.77 -2.88
C THR A 336 -4.73 7.25 -2.81
N ASP A 337 -5.80 6.70 -3.37
CA ASP A 337 -6.10 5.28 -3.44
C ASP A 337 -5.53 4.60 -4.69
N PHE A 338 -4.74 5.30 -5.53
CA PHE A 338 -4.17 4.76 -6.76
C PHE A 338 -2.64 4.85 -6.71
N ALA A 339 -1.96 3.72 -6.69
CA ALA A 339 -0.49 3.66 -6.68
C ALA A 339 0.12 4.05 -8.04
N SER A 340 1.35 4.56 -8.02
CA SER A 340 2.15 4.70 -9.24
C SER A 340 2.22 3.38 -10.02
N PRO A 341 1.98 3.36 -11.35
CA PRO A 341 2.00 2.14 -12.12
C PRO A 341 3.34 1.41 -12.10
N PHE A 342 3.30 0.10 -11.94
CA PHE A 342 4.47 -0.77 -11.94
C PHE A 342 4.72 -1.34 -13.34
N ARG A 343 5.72 -0.80 -14.03
CA ARG A 343 6.13 -1.30 -15.34
C ARG A 343 7.26 -2.33 -15.23
N PHE A 344 6.97 -3.56 -15.63
CA PHE A 344 7.89 -4.69 -15.69
C PHE A 344 8.39 -4.86 -17.12
N PHE A 345 9.45 -4.14 -17.49
CA PHE A 345 10.10 -4.36 -18.78
C PHE A 345 10.81 -5.72 -18.78
N MET A 346 10.39 -6.61 -19.67
CA MET A 346 10.92 -7.96 -19.78
C MET A 346 11.96 -8.00 -20.90
N GLU A 347 13.18 -8.38 -20.57
CA GLU A 347 14.33 -8.31 -21.48
C GLU A 347 14.41 -9.54 -22.40
N PRO A 348 14.86 -9.37 -23.66
CA PRO A 348 15.21 -10.49 -24.52
C PRO A 348 16.37 -11.31 -23.94
N LYS A 349 16.33 -12.63 -24.09
CA LYS A 349 17.33 -13.53 -23.49
C LYS A 349 18.72 -13.52 -24.14
N TYR A 350 18.80 -13.24 -25.44
CA TYR A 350 20.04 -13.34 -26.21
C TYR A 350 20.96 -12.10 -26.10
N LEU A 351 20.57 -11.12 -25.29
CA LEU A 351 21.37 -9.91 -25.04
C LEU A 351 22.25 -9.98 -23.79
N ASN A 352 22.13 -11.07 -23.03
CA ASN A 352 22.88 -11.33 -21.81
C ASN A 352 24.16 -12.12 -22.07
#